data_AF-A0A9E4PAJ1-F1
#
_entry.id   AF-A0A9E4PAJ1-F1
#
_cell.length_a   1.000
_cell.length_b   1.000
_cell.length_c   1.000
_cell.angle_alpha   90.00
_cell.angle_beta   90.00
_cell.angle_gamma   90.00
#
_symmetry.space_group_name_H-M   'P 1'
#
loop_
_entity.id
_entity.type
_entity.pdbx_description
1 polymer ?
#
loop_
_entity_poly.entity_id
_entity_poly.type
_entity_poly.pdbx_seq_one_letter_code
_entity_poly.pdbx_strand_id
1 'polypeptide(L)'
;MTGREMLRELLATFPGKAGVVMLAILIGLSIYAAVRFPLDWGRNEWSDPARWSDNPKSAPPAWVNFFPGTDRLGTTKLAASTPTEVSPSGNGEVRTYRLPITFDADEPPTFVSLSVAAVTYHSRPPILTVSLARPDETEVVLYRQVV
;
A
#
# COMPACT_ATOMS: atom_id res chain seq x y z
N MET A 1 52.35 4.54 -2.53
CA MET A 1 51.23 3.82 -3.15
C MET A 1 50.64 4.66 -4.26
N THR A 2 50.68 4.15 -5.48
CA THR A 2 50.02 4.77 -6.63
C THR A 2 48.53 4.43 -6.64
N GLY A 3 47.68 5.26 -7.26
CA GLY A 3 46.22 5.01 -7.30
C GLY A 3 45.83 3.67 -7.93
N ARG A 4 46.65 3.15 -8.86
CA ARG A 4 46.46 1.82 -9.47
C ARG A 4 46.73 0.67 -8.50
N GLU A 5 47.74 0.78 -7.64
CA GLU A 5 48.03 -0.23 -6.61
C GLU A 5 46.91 -0.29 -5.60
N MET A 6 46.40 0.86 -5.18
CA MET A 6 45.30 0.97 -4.22
C MET A 6 44.00 0.35 -4.76
N LEU A 7 43.68 0.60 -6.04
CA LEU A 7 42.50 0.00 -6.69
C LEU A 7 42.64 -1.54 -6.82
N ARG A 8 43.86 -2.01 -7.13
CA ARG A 8 44.16 -3.43 -7.23
C ARG A 8 44.01 -4.14 -5.88
N GLU A 9 44.49 -3.51 -4.81
CA GLU A 9 44.40 -4.03 -3.44
C GLU A 9 42.94 -4.07 -2.94
N LEU A 10 42.18 -3.02 -3.23
CA LEU A 10 40.75 -2.96 -2.95
C LEU A 10 39.98 -4.09 -3.65
N LEU A 11 40.23 -4.29 -4.95
CA LEU A 11 39.58 -5.33 -5.75
C LEU A 11 40.14 -6.73 -5.51
N ALA A 12 41.23 -6.89 -4.76
CA ALA A 12 41.78 -8.21 -4.43
C ALA A 12 40.94 -8.94 -3.37
N THR A 13 40.29 -8.19 -2.48
CA THR A 13 39.55 -8.75 -1.34
C THR A 13 38.05 -8.89 -1.62
N PHE A 14 37.39 -9.86 -0.98
CA PHE A 14 35.94 -10.05 -1.09
C PHE A 14 35.14 -8.83 -0.60
N PRO A 15 35.43 -8.24 0.58
CA PRO A 15 34.72 -7.04 1.05
C PRO A 15 34.93 -5.84 0.13
N GLY A 16 36.15 -5.66 -0.42
CA GLY A 16 36.43 -4.56 -1.34
C GLY A 16 35.67 -4.68 -2.65
N LYS A 17 35.59 -5.89 -3.25
CA LYS A 17 34.73 -6.15 -4.40
C LYS A 17 33.25 -5.88 -4.11
N ALA A 18 32.74 -6.33 -2.96
CA ALA A 18 31.36 -6.08 -2.55
C ALA A 18 31.07 -4.57 -2.41
N GLY A 19 32.00 -3.82 -1.84
CA GLY A 19 31.93 -2.36 -1.75
C GLY A 19 31.88 -1.68 -3.12
N VAL A 20 32.72 -2.09 -4.07
CA VAL A 20 32.70 -1.54 -5.44
C VAL A 20 31.39 -1.86 -6.15
N VAL A 21 30.86 -3.08 -6.01
CA VAL A 21 29.56 -3.45 -6.58
C VAL A 21 28.43 -2.61 -5.98
N MET A 22 28.42 -2.45 -4.64
CA MET A 22 27.44 -1.61 -3.96
C MET A 22 27.52 -0.16 -4.45
N LEU A 23 28.72 0.40 -4.58
CA LEU A 23 28.93 1.75 -5.10
C LEU A 23 28.41 1.87 -6.53
N ALA A 24 28.69 0.90 -7.40
CA ALA A 24 28.19 0.91 -8.77
C ALA A 24 26.66 0.87 -8.81
N ILE A 25 26.02 0.09 -7.95
CA ILE A 25 24.55 0.04 -7.80
C ILE A 25 24.00 1.41 -7.35
N LEU A 26 24.62 2.04 -6.34
CA LEU A 26 24.19 3.35 -5.85
C LEU A 26 24.33 4.45 -6.91
N ILE A 27 25.43 4.45 -7.66
CA ILE A 27 25.64 5.37 -8.78
C ILE A 27 24.57 5.13 -9.86
N GLY A 28 24.32 3.87 -10.21
CA GLY A 28 23.27 3.49 -11.18
C GLY A 28 21.88 3.97 -10.75
N LEU A 29 21.51 3.75 -9.48
CA LEU A 29 20.26 4.24 -8.89
C LEU A 29 20.18 5.78 -8.90
N SER A 30 21.29 6.47 -8.59
CA SER A 30 21.34 7.93 -8.62
C SER A 30 21.12 8.48 -10.03
N ILE A 31 21.77 7.88 -11.04
CA ILE A 31 21.59 8.28 -12.44
C ILE A 31 20.16 7.98 -12.89
N TYR A 32 19.66 6.78 -12.56
CA TYR A 32 18.27 6.40 -12.86
C TYR A 32 17.27 7.40 -12.28
N ALA A 33 17.45 7.79 -11.01
CA ALA A 33 16.59 8.76 -10.37
C ALA A 33 16.63 10.12 -11.07
N ALA A 34 17.83 10.62 -11.39
CA ALA A 34 18.02 11.91 -12.07
C ALA A 34 17.45 11.95 -13.50
N VAL A 35 17.47 10.83 -14.21
CA VAL A 35 16.94 10.74 -15.60
C VAL A 35 15.44 10.49 -15.61
N ARG A 36 14.91 9.69 -14.68
CA ARG A 36 13.52 9.21 -14.73
C ARG A 36 12.52 10.15 -14.07
N PHE A 37 12.93 10.84 -13.01
CA PHE A 37 12.04 11.69 -12.20
C PHE A 37 12.30 13.18 -12.46
N PRO A 38 11.26 14.01 -12.53
CA PRO A 38 11.42 15.46 -12.63
C PRO A 38 11.99 16.04 -11.32
N LEU A 39 12.63 17.20 -11.41
CA LEU A 39 13.34 17.84 -10.28
C LEU A 39 12.41 18.18 -9.10
N ASP A 40 11.12 18.36 -9.34
CA ASP A 40 10.09 18.68 -8.35
C ASP A 40 9.34 17.44 -7.83
N TRP A 41 9.67 16.24 -8.32
CA TRP A 41 9.00 14.99 -7.91
C TRP A 41 9.04 14.77 -6.39
N GLY A 42 10.17 15.06 -5.76
CA GLY A 42 10.32 14.91 -4.31
C GLY A 42 9.31 15.76 -3.53
N ARG A 43 8.98 16.96 -4.02
CA ARG A 43 8.02 17.85 -3.37
C ARG A 43 6.57 17.46 -3.68
N ASN A 44 6.28 17.19 -4.94
CA ASN A 44 4.90 17.02 -5.42
C ASN A 44 4.35 15.61 -5.21
N GLU A 45 5.22 14.60 -5.19
CA GLU A 45 4.82 13.19 -5.14
C GLU A 45 5.31 12.54 -3.85
N TRP A 46 6.61 12.60 -3.57
CA TRP A 46 7.19 11.90 -2.42
C TRP A 46 6.77 12.52 -1.08
N SER A 47 6.74 13.85 -1.00
CA SER A 47 6.41 14.56 0.24
C SER A 47 4.91 14.75 0.47
N ASP A 48 4.05 14.38 -0.49
CA ASP A 48 2.60 14.51 -0.37
C ASP A 48 2.01 13.32 0.41
N PRO A 49 1.52 13.52 1.66
CA PRO A 49 0.96 12.44 2.45
C PRO A 49 -0.27 11.78 1.81
N ALA A 50 -1.02 12.51 0.99
CA ALA A 50 -2.21 11.98 0.31
C ALA A 50 -1.83 10.88 -0.70
N ARG A 51 -0.63 10.92 -1.28
CA ARG A 51 -0.14 9.87 -2.19
C ARG A 51 0.17 8.56 -1.46
N TRP A 52 0.40 8.64 -0.16
CA TRP A 52 0.75 7.51 0.70
C TRP A 52 -0.38 7.05 1.61
N SER A 53 -1.53 7.73 1.64
CA SER A 53 -2.63 7.44 2.57
C SER A 53 -3.11 5.99 2.48
N ASP A 54 -3.12 5.44 1.27
CA ASP A 54 -3.61 4.10 0.98
C ASP A 54 -2.53 3.02 1.12
N ASN A 55 -1.30 3.40 1.49
CA ASN A 55 -0.19 2.48 1.71
C ASN A 55 0.05 2.32 3.21
N PRO A 56 -0.34 1.18 3.82
CA PRO A 56 -0.19 0.97 5.24
C PRO A 56 1.29 1.04 5.65
N LYS A 57 1.61 1.83 6.67
CA LYS A 57 3.01 1.98 7.15
C LYS A 57 3.63 0.68 7.65
N SER A 58 2.80 -0.26 8.09
CA SER A 58 3.20 -1.56 8.62
C SER A 58 3.23 -2.67 7.56
N ALA A 59 2.84 -2.40 6.31
CA ALA A 59 2.88 -3.40 5.25
C ALA A 59 4.34 -3.68 4.85
N PRO A 60 4.77 -4.95 4.86
CA PRO A 60 6.09 -5.31 4.34
C PRO A 60 6.20 -4.93 2.86
N PRO A 61 7.41 -4.61 2.37
CA PRO A 61 7.62 -4.39 0.95
C PRO A 61 7.26 -5.63 0.12
N ALA A 62 6.70 -5.43 -1.07
CA ALA A 62 6.28 -6.54 -1.95
C ALA A 62 7.41 -7.51 -2.30
N TRP A 63 8.66 -7.04 -2.33
CA TRP A 63 9.83 -7.89 -2.62
C TRP A 63 10.09 -8.95 -1.54
N VAL A 64 9.48 -8.86 -0.36
CA VAL A 64 9.61 -9.88 0.69
C VAL A 64 9.13 -11.25 0.20
N ASN A 65 8.11 -11.29 -0.67
CA ASN A 65 7.62 -12.53 -1.28
C ASN A 65 8.54 -13.09 -2.37
N PHE A 66 9.64 -12.41 -2.73
CA PHE A 66 10.63 -12.98 -3.67
C PHE A 66 11.52 -14.02 -3.00
N PHE A 67 11.59 -14.01 -1.67
CA PHE A 67 12.33 -14.99 -0.92
C PHE A 67 11.45 -16.22 -0.64
N PRO A 68 12.02 -17.44 -0.77
CA PRO A 68 11.27 -18.65 -0.46
C PRO A 68 10.83 -18.64 1.01
N GLY A 69 9.60 -19.08 1.25
CA GLY A 69 8.97 -19.05 2.57
C GLY A 69 7.46 -18.93 2.45
N THR A 70 6.85 -18.22 3.40
CA THR A 70 5.41 -17.96 3.46
C THR A 70 4.95 -17.01 2.36
N ASP A 71 3.95 -17.40 1.58
CA ASP A 71 3.30 -16.52 0.62
C ASP A 71 2.32 -15.57 1.34
N ARG A 72 2.63 -14.27 1.28
CA ARG A 72 1.84 -13.23 1.95
C ARG A 72 0.92 -12.56 0.96
N LEU A 73 -0.31 -12.34 1.37
CA LEU A 73 -1.24 -11.52 0.60
C LEU A 73 -0.67 -10.11 0.39
N GLY A 74 -0.43 -9.76 -0.87
CA GLY A 74 -0.07 -8.40 -1.25
C GLY A 74 -1.23 -7.42 -1.02
N THR A 75 -0.90 -6.13 -0.80
CA THR A 75 -1.90 -5.08 -0.62
C THR A 75 -2.89 -5.06 -1.78
N THR A 76 -4.14 -5.43 -1.48
CA THR A 76 -5.24 -5.46 -2.46
C THR A 76 -6.15 -4.26 -2.23
N LYS A 77 -6.45 -3.53 -3.30
CA LYS A 77 -7.35 -2.37 -3.28
C LYS A 77 -8.67 -2.75 -3.93
N LEU A 78 -9.77 -2.56 -3.21
CA LEU A 78 -11.12 -2.77 -3.70
C LEU A 78 -11.88 -1.44 -3.67
N ALA A 79 -12.71 -1.18 -4.68
CA ALA A 79 -13.50 0.04 -4.78
C ALA A 79 -14.89 -0.26 -5.33
N ALA A 80 -15.90 0.42 -4.79
CA ALA A 80 -17.26 0.38 -5.29
C ALA A 80 -17.82 1.82 -5.34
N SER A 81 -18.42 2.18 -6.47
CA SER A 81 -19.14 3.44 -6.66
C SER A 81 -20.66 3.25 -6.68
N THR A 82 -21.12 2.04 -6.98
CA THR A 82 -22.53 1.67 -7.02
C THR A 82 -22.89 0.73 -5.86
N PRO A 83 -24.07 0.92 -5.24
CA PRO A 83 -24.52 0.03 -4.18
C PRO A 83 -24.88 -1.33 -4.77
N THR A 84 -24.52 -2.39 -4.05
CA THR A 84 -24.95 -3.76 -4.35
C THR A 84 -26.44 -3.94 -4.05
N GLU A 85 -26.95 -3.22 -3.06
CA GLU A 85 -28.34 -3.31 -2.61
C GLU A 85 -28.82 -1.95 -2.10
N VAL A 86 -30.07 -1.62 -2.41
CA VAL A 86 -30.75 -0.44 -1.89
C VAL A 86 -32.08 -0.88 -1.31
N SER A 87 -32.28 -0.63 -0.02
CA SER A 87 -33.52 -0.99 0.68
C SER A 87 -34.17 0.22 1.34
N PRO A 88 -35.50 0.34 1.31
CA PRO A 88 -36.19 1.44 1.98
C PRO A 88 -36.08 1.30 3.51
N SER A 89 -35.88 2.43 4.20
CA SER A 89 -35.81 2.48 5.66
C SER A 89 -36.50 3.74 6.20
N GLY A 90 -37.75 3.60 6.63
CA GLY A 90 -38.57 4.72 7.06
C GLY A 90 -38.70 5.79 5.97
N ASN A 91 -38.25 7.01 6.26
CA ASN A 91 -38.23 8.14 5.30
C ASN A 91 -36.91 8.26 4.52
N GLY A 92 -36.08 7.21 4.53
CA GLY A 92 -34.80 7.17 3.82
C GLY A 92 -34.56 5.81 3.18
N GLU A 93 -33.30 5.56 2.83
CA GLU A 93 -32.86 4.31 2.23
C GLU A 93 -31.53 3.88 2.85
N VAL A 94 -31.30 2.58 2.87
CA VAL A 94 -30.01 1.97 3.20
C VAL A 94 -29.38 1.54 1.89
N ARG A 95 -28.18 2.06 1.61
CA ARG A 95 -27.35 1.65 0.49
C ARG A 95 -26.22 0.77 0.99
N THR A 96 -26.22 -0.49 0.58
CA THR A 96 -25.21 -1.47 0.98
C THR A 96 -24.20 -1.65 -0.14
N TYR A 97 -22.92 -1.46 0.18
CA TYR A 97 -21.79 -1.66 -0.72
C TYR A 97 -21.02 -2.89 -0.24
N ARG A 98 -21.03 -3.98 -1.03
CA ARG A 98 -20.31 -5.21 -0.69
C ARG A 98 -19.01 -5.29 -1.50
N LEU A 99 -17.89 -5.50 -0.80
CA LEU A 99 -16.54 -5.63 -1.37
C LEU A 99 -15.98 -7.00 -0.98
N PRO A 100 -16.43 -8.11 -1.61
CA PRO A 100 -15.92 -9.43 -1.29
C PRO A 100 -14.44 -9.54 -1.69
N ILE A 101 -13.65 -10.16 -0.82
CA ILE A 101 -12.25 -10.50 -1.10
C ILE A 101 -12.08 -12.02 -1.01
N THR A 102 -11.50 -12.58 -2.07
CA THR A 102 -11.03 -13.97 -2.09
C THR A 102 -9.54 -13.92 -2.36
N PHE A 103 -8.77 -14.63 -1.55
CA PHE A 103 -7.32 -14.72 -1.70
C PHE A 103 -6.86 -16.15 -1.48
N ASP A 104 -5.75 -16.49 -2.13
CA ASP A 104 -5.05 -17.77 -1.99
C ASP A 104 -3.64 -17.42 -1.52
N ALA A 105 -3.47 -17.32 -0.19
CA ALA A 105 -2.21 -16.98 0.45
C ALA A 105 -2.15 -17.71 1.79
N ASP A 106 -0.93 -17.95 2.28
CA ASP A 106 -0.70 -18.73 3.50
C ASP A 106 -1.16 -17.98 4.76
N GLU A 107 -1.14 -16.64 4.73
CA GLU A 107 -1.52 -15.77 5.84
C GLU A 107 -2.75 -14.91 5.47
N PRO A 108 -3.72 -14.74 6.40
CA PRO A 108 -4.86 -13.87 6.17
C PRO A 108 -4.44 -12.37 6.20
N PRO A 109 -5.26 -11.47 5.64
CA PRO A 109 -5.03 -10.04 5.77
C PRO A 109 -4.91 -9.61 7.23
N THR A 110 -3.84 -8.87 7.54
CA THR A 110 -3.56 -8.37 8.90
C THR A 110 -4.09 -6.96 9.15
N PHE A 111 -4.46 -6.25 8.09
CA PHE A 111 -4.90 -4.86 8.14
C PHE A 111 -5.96 -4.57 7.08
N VAL A 112 -6.96 -3.77 7.46
CA VAL A 112 -7.99 -3.26 6.55
C VAL A 112 -8.11 -1.75 6.78
N SER A 113 -8.01 -0.98 5.70
CA SER A 113 -8.33 0.45 5.67
C SER A 113 -9.51 0.70 4.76
N LEU A 114 -10.41 1.58 5.17
CA LEU A 114 -11.56 2.00 4.37
C LEU A 114 -11.60 3.51 4.25
N SER A 115 -11.80 3.98 3.03
CA SER A 115 -11.95 5.39 2.69
C SER A 115 -13.28 5.59 1.98
N VAL A 116 -14.08 6.55 2.43
CA VAL A 116 -15.32 6.97 1.76
C VAL A 116 -15.12 8.40 1.29
N ALA A 117 -15.40 8.66 0.02
CA ALA A 117 -15.30 9.98 -0.59
C ALA A 117 -16.63 10.38 -1.25
N ALA A 118 -16.79 11.68 -1.51
CA ALA A 118 -17.94 12.25 -2.22
C ALA A 118 -19.31 11.93 -1.60
N VAL A 119 -19.40 11.90 -0.27
CA VAL A 119 -20.68 11.74 0.44
C VAL A 119 -21.46 13.06 0.37
N THR A 120 -22.48 13.11 -0.49
CA THR A 120 -23.37 14.27 -0.63
C THR A 120 -24.71 13.98 0.03
N TYR A 121 -25.16 14.87 0.92
CA TYR A 121 -26.47 14.82 1.54
C TYR A 121 -27.07 16.24 1.63
N HIS A 122 -28.40 16.33 1.66
CA HIS A 122 -29.09 17.62 1.63
C HIS A 122 -29.79 17.89 2.98
N SER A 123 -30.74 17.02 3.36
CA SER A 123 -31.65 17.31 4.47
C SER A 123 -31.30 16.57 5.77
N ARG A 124 -30.68 15.39 5.67
CA ARG A 124 -30.33 14.54 6.81
C ARG A 124 -28.97 13.91 6.56
N PRO A 125 -28.03 14.01 7.51
CA PRO A 125 -26.76 13.33 7.38
C PRO A 125 -26.95 11.81 7.38
N PRO A 126 -26.21 11.07 6.53
CA PRO A 126 -26.25 9.62 6.54
C PRO A 126 -25.50 9.08 7.77
N ILE A 127 -25.88 7.87 8.16
CA ILE A 127 -25.10 7.07 9.11
C ILE A 127 -24.21 6.15 8.29
N LEU A 128 -22.90 6.32 8.40
CA LEU A 128 -21.94 5.39 7.81
C LEU A 128 -21.67 4.29 8.83
N THR A 129 -21.91 3.05 8.41
CA THR A 129 -21.55 1.86 9.18
C THR A 129 -20.63 1.00 8.33
N VAL A 130 -19.50 0.62 8.89
CA VAL A 130 -18.54 -0.29 8.28
C VAL A 130 -18.53 -1.56 9.10
N SER A 131 -18.84 -2.67 8.44
CA SER A 131 -18.77 -4.01 9.03
C SER A 131 -17.84 -4.91 8.21
N LEU A 132 -17.20 -5.84 8.91
CA LEU A 132 -16.38 -6.89 8.34
C LEU A 132 -17.09 -8.22 8.60
N ALA A 133 -17.53 -8.86 7.51
CA ALA A 133 -17.98 -10.24 7.55
C ALA A 133 -16.77 -11.17 7.40
N ARG A 134 -16.58 -12.05 8.37
CA ARG A 134 -15.50 -13.05 8.35
C ARG A 134 -16.04 -14.39 7.83
N PRO A 135 -15.16 -15.31 7.37
CA PRO A 135 -15.57 -16.62 6.87
C PRO A 135 -16.31 -17.51 7.88
N ASP A 136 -16.20 -17.21 9.18
CA ASP A 136 -16.92 -17.89 10.28
C ASP A 136 -18.37 -17.40 10.45
N GLU A 137 -18.92 -16.71 9.44
CA GLU A 137 -20.25 -16.07 9.43
C GLU A 137 -20.42 -14.97 10.49
N THR A 138 -19.36 -14.58 11.19
CA THR A 138 -19.43 -13.49 12.16
C THR A 138 -19.28 -12.14 11.47
N GLU A 139 -20.11 -11.19 11.87
CA GLU A 139 -20.02 -9.81 11.43
C GLU A 139 -19.53 -8.92 12.58
N VAL A 140 -18.45 -8.18 12.34
CA VAL A 140 -17.86 -7.25 13.31
C VAL A 140 -18.03 -5.83 12.79
N VAL A 141 -18.71 -4.97 13.57
CA VAL A 141 -18.82 -3.54 13.25
C VAL A 141 -17.49 -2.87 13.59
N LEU A 142 -16.77 -2.40 12.58
CA LEU A 142 -15.47 -1.73 12.73
C LEU A 142 -15.63 -0.24 12.99
N TYR A 143 -16.67 0.37 12.41
CA TYR A 143 -16.88 1.80 12.48
C TYR A 143 -18.36 2.17 12.36
N ARG A 144 -18.80 3.17 13.12
CA ARG A 144 -20.14 3.76 12.99
C ARG A 144 -20.09 5.25 13.32
N GLN A 145 -20.47 6.10 12.37
CA GLN A 145 -20.49 7.55 12.56
C GLN A 145 -21.69 8.18 11.85
N VAL A 146 -22.22 9.25 12.44
CA VAL A 146 -23.13 10.18 11.78
C VAL A 146 -22.29 11.27 11.11
N VAL A 147 -22.44 11.42 9.79
CA VAL A 147 -21.68 12.40 8.97
C VAL A 147 -22.22 13.82 9.15
#